data_AF-A0A946YXE0-F1
#
_entry.id   AF-A0A946YXE0-F1
#
_cell.length_a   1.000
_cell.length_b   1.000
_cell.length_c   1.000
_cell.angle_alpha   90.00
_cell.angle_beta   90.00
_cell.angle_gamma   90.00
#
_symmetry.space_group_name_H-M   'P 1'
#
loop_
_entity.id
_entity.type
_entity.pdbx_description
1 polymer ?
#
loop_
_entity_poly.entity_id
_entity_poly.type
_entity_poly.pdbx_seq_one_letter_code
_entity_poly.pdbx_strand_id
1 'polypeptide(L)'
;MSVLVNKGTKVLVQGMGKTGRFHTDTALAYGTQMVGAVHPSRAGTTEVFEGETDHSGVQGRGDTYHAELPIFRSVAEAVAETGATASVVFVPPPFAADAIMEAAAAGVEL
;
A
#
# COMPACT_ATOMS: atom_id res chain seq x y z
N MET A 1 -15.97 -12.84 -8.74
CA MET A 1 -16.47 -11.46 -8.68
C MET A 1 -16.28 -10.97 -7.26
N SER A 2 -15.51 -9.92 -7.06
CA SER A 2 -15.39 -9.23 -5.78
C SER A 2 -16.17 -7.92 -5.84
N VAL A 3 -16.68 -7.46 -4.70
CA VAL A 3 -17.58 -6.30 -4.61
C VAL A 3 -16.80 -4.99 -4.47
N LEU A 4 -15.70 -4.99 -3.71
CA LEU A 4 -14.96 -3.77 -3.35
C LEU A 4 -13.50 -3.79 -3.84
N VAL A 5 -12.78 -4.89 -3.62
CA VAL A 5 -11.34 -5.01 -3.90
C VAL A 5 -11.11 -6.05 -4.99
N ASN A 6 -10.29 -5.76 -6.00
CA ASN A 6 -9.98 -6.68 -7.09
C ASN A 6 -8.54 -6.53 -7.58
N LYS A 7 -8.16 -7.29 -8.62
CA LYS A 7 -6.79 -7.29 -9.18
C LYS A 7 -6.31 -5.94 -9.73
N GLY A 8 -7.22 -4.99 -9.97
CA GLY A 8 -6.91 -3.62 -10.39
C GLY A 8 -6.93 -2.61 -9.24
N THR A 9 -7.21 -3.04 -8.01
CA THR A 9 -7.19 -2.14 -6.85
C THR A 9 -5.75 -1.80 -6.50
N LYS A 10 -5.44 -0.50 -6.53
CA LYS A 10 -4.13 0.07 -6.20
C LYS A 10 -4.13 0.54 -4.74
N VAL A 11 -3.29 -0.06 -3.92
CA VAL A 11 -3.34 0.09 -2.46
C VAL A 11 -2.17 0.94 -1.95
N LEU A 12 -2.47 1.95 -1.15
CA LEU A 12 -1.50 2.67 -0.32
C LEU A 12 -1.44 2.09 1.08
N VAL A 13 -0.27 2.16 1.70
CA VAL A 13 -0.12 1.94 3.15
C VAL A 13 0.18 3.25 3.88
N GLN A 14 -0.71 3.64 4.79
CA GLN A 14 -0.48 4.77 5.70
C GLN A 14 0.18 4.25 6.98
N GLY A 15 1.39 4.74 7.29
CA GLY A 15 2.15 4.26 8.44
C GLY A 15 2.96 2.99 8.16
N MET A 16 4.02 3.11 7.38
CA MET A 16 4.98 2.02 7.14
C MET A 16 6.00 1.91 8.30
N GLY A 17 5.51 1.58 9.49
CA GLY A 17 6.33 1.09 10.60
C GLY A 17 6.61 -0.42 10.46
N LYS A 18 6.94 -1.10 11.56
CA LYS A 18 7.18 -2.56 11.58
C LYS A 18 5.98 -3.35 11.02
N THR A 19 4.78 -3.08 11.53
CA THR A 19 3.55 -3.79 11.15
C THR A 19 3.12 -3.46 9.72
N GLY A 20 3.18 -2.18 9.33
CA GLY A 20 2.88 -1.74 7.97
C GLY A 20 3.82 -2.39 6.95
N ARG A 21 5.13 -2.42 7.22
CA ARG A 21 6.10 -3.10 6.35
C ARG A 21 5.82 -4.61 6.25
N PHE A 22 5.59 -5.29 7.37
CA PHE A 22 5.31 -6.73 7.39
C PHE A 22 4.08 -7.08 6.56
N HIS A 23 2.97 -6.36 6.74
CA HIS A 23 1.75 -6.66 5.98
C HIS A 23 1.84 -6.25 4.51
N THR A 24 2.52 -5.16 4.19
CA THR A 24 2.82 -4.79 2.79
C THR A 24 3.63 -5.89 2.10
N ASP A 25 4.63 -6.45 2.77
CA ASP A 25 5.46 -7.54 2.25
C ASP A 25 4.61 -8.78 1.95
N THR A 26 3.80 -9.22 2.92
CA THR A 26 2.89 -10.36 2.71
C THR A 26 1.83 -10.08 1.64
N ALA A 27 1.36 -8.84 1.52
CA ALA A 27 0.39 -8.46 0.50
C ALA A 27 1.01 -8.49 -0.89
N LEU A 28 2.26 -8.05 -1.04
CA LEU A 28 3.04 -8.15 -2.28
C LEU A 28 3.31 -9.61 -2.66
N ALA A 29 3.70 -10.46 -1.71
CA ALA A 29 3.85 -11.91 -1.93
C ALA A 29 2.55 -12.57 -2.39
N TYR A 30 1.41 -12.12 -1.86
CA TYR A 30 0.06 -12.51 -2.29
C TYR A 30 -0.37 -11.87 -3.64
N GLY A 31 0.44 -10.96 -4.19
CA GLY A 31 0.22 -10.25 -5.44
C GLY A 31 -0.84 -9.14 -5.39
N THR A 32 -1.01 -8.52 -4.24
CA THR A 32 -1.72 -7.24 -4.09
C THR A 32 -0.92 -6.13 -4.77
N GLN A 33 -1.60 -5.25 -5.49
CA GLN A 33 -0.98 -4.10 -6.14
C GLN A 33 -0.75 -2.97 -5.14
N MET A 34 0.27 -3.11 -4.29
CA MET A 34 0.76 -2.03 -3.43
C MET A 34 1.48 -1.00 -4.30
N VAL A 35 1.12 0.28 -4.18
CA VAL A 35 1.64 1.33 -5.09
C VAL A 35 2.45 2.41 -4.39
N GLY A 36 2.48 2.43 -3.06
CA GLY A 36 3.25 3.41 -2.30
C GLY A 36 2.89 3.42 -0.82
N ALA A 37 3.56 4.29 -0.09
CA ALA A 37 3.33 4.49 1.33
C ALA A 37 3.24 5.97 1.69
N VAL A 38 2.58 6.28 2.80
CA VAL A 38 2.55 7.62 3.38
C VAL A 38 3.21 7.59 4.75
N HIS A 39 4.27 8.38 4.91
CA HIS A 39 4.99 8.52 6.17
C HIS A 39 5.74 9.87 6.22
N PRO A 40 5.26 10.86 6.99
CA PRO A 40 5.77 12.24 6.95
C PRO A 40 7.29 12.37 7.13
N SER A 41 7.89 11.65 8.10
CA SER A 41 9.33 11.72 8.39
C SER A 41 10.21 10.95 7.41
N ARG A 42 9.62 10.13 6.54
CA ARG A 42 10.34 9.27 5.58
C ARG A 42 10.01 9.65 4.12
N ALA A 43 9.26 10.72 3.92
CA ALA A 43 8.85 11.17 2.59
C ALA A 43 10.06 11.45 1.68
N GLY A 44 9.94 11.09 0.40
CA GLY A 44 11.00 11.21 -0.61
C GLY A 44 11.97 10.02 -0.63
N THR A 45 11.76 9.00 0.20
CA THR A 45 12.52 7.74 0.14
C THR A 45 11.73 6.65 -0.58
N THR A 46 12.40 5.57 -0.96
CA THR A 46 11.78 4.38 -1.56
C THR A 46 12.08 3.17 -0.68
N GLU A 47 11.06 2.35 -0.43
CA GLU A 47 11.21 1.06 0.23
C GLU A 47 11.21 -0.04 -0.83
N VAL A 48 12.21 -0.93 -0.79
CA VAL A 48 12.32 -2.07 -1.70
C VAL A 48 11.87 -3.34 -1.00
N PHE A 49 11.06 -4.13 -1.69
CA PHE A 49 10.57 -5.44 -1.26
C PHE A 49 10.92 -6.48 -2.30
N GLU A 50 11.37 -7.65 -1.86
CA GLU A 50 11.65 -8.79 -2.72
C GLU A 50 11.51 -10.09 -1.92
N GLY A 51 11.05 -11.15 -2.58
CA GLY A 51 10.82 -12.43 -1.92
C GLY A 51 10.17 -13.46 -2.84
N GLU A 52 9.79 -14.58 -2.25
CA GLU A 52 9.00 -15.62 -2.90
C GLU A 52 7.51 -15.30 -2.77
N THR A 53 6.74 -15.60 -3.81
CA THR A 53 5.27 -15.48 -3.74
C THR A 53 4.71 -16.59 -2.86
N ASP A 54 3.41 -16.51 -2.57
CA ASP A 54 2.71 -17.56 -1.81
C ASP A 54 2.55 -18.90 -2.56
N HIS A 55 3.16 -19.05 -3.74
CA HIS A 55 2.95 -20.16 -4.67
C HIS A 55 1.47 -20.49 -4.90
N SER A 56 0.61 -19.46 -4.90
CA SER A 56 -0.85 -19.61 -5.05
C SER A 56 -1.30 -20.31 -6.35
N GLY A 57 -0.39 -20.54 -7.31
CA GLY A 57 -0.71 -21.18 -8.59
C GLY A 57 -1.55 -20.29 -9.51
N VAL A 58 -1.65 -18.99 -9.21
CA VAL A 58 -2.35 -18.02 -10.06
C VAL A 58 -1.62 -17.90 -11.39
N GLN A 59 -2.33 -18.23 -12.48
CA GLN A 59 -1.76 -18.19 -13.82
C GLN A 59 -1.19 -16.80 -14.15
N GLY A 60 0.08 -16.76 -14.57
CA GLY A 60 0.78 -15.53 -14.92
C GLY A 60 1.46 -14.81 -13.75
N ARG A 61 1.41 -15.37 -12.54
CA ARG A 61 2.19 -14.89 -11.39
C ARG A 61 3.47 -15.71 -11.26
N GLY A 62 4.61 -15.02 -11.11
CA GLY A 62 5.90 -15.67 -10.88
C GLY A 62 6.01 -16.26 -9.47
N ASP A 63 7.01 -17.12 -9.26
CA ASP A 63 7.35 -17.67 -7.95
C ASP A 63 8.06 -16.65 -7.04
N THR A 64 8.45 -15.50 -7.58
CA THR A 64 9.09 -14.41 -6.84
C THR A 64 8.43 -13.06 -7.17
N TYR A 65 8.62 -12.08 -6.29
CA TYR A 65 8.20 -10.69 -6.51
C TYR A 65 9.34 -9.72 -6.21
N HIS A 66 9.30 -8.57 -6.86
CA HIS A 66 10.12 -7.40 -6.58
C HIS A 66 9.25 -6.16 -6.72
N ALA A 67 9.31 -5.25 -5.75
CA ALA A 67 8.54 -4.02 -5.75
C ALA A 67 9.32 -2.88 -5.10
N GLU A 68 9.26 -1.71 -5.74
CA GLU A 68 9.77 -0.46 -5.21
C GLU A 68 8.59 0.44 -4.88
N LEU A 69 8.43 0.77 -3.60
CA LEU A 69 7.32 1.60 -3.12
C LEU A 69 7.83 2.99 -2.72
N PRO A 70 7.48 4.05 -3.46
CA PRO A 70 7.79 5.41 -3.05
C PRO A 70 7.04 5.78 -1.76
N ILE A 71 7.70 6.53 -0.89
CA ILE A 71 7.15 7.03 0.36
C ILE A 71 6.84 8.52 0.19
N PHE A 72 5.57 8.87 0.29
CA PHE A 72 5.06 10.23 0.12
C PHE A 72 4.85 10.94 1.46
N ARG A 73 4.75 12.27 1.40
CA ARG A 73 4.45 13.08 2.58
C ARG A 73 2.98 13.04 2.96
N SER A 74 2.08 12.97 1.97
CA SER A 74 0.64 13.01 2.16
C SER A 74 -0.10 11.99 1.28
N VAL A 75 -1.33 11.63 1.65
CA VAL A 75 -2.17 10.75 0.84
C VAL A 75 -2.56 11.41 -0.48
N ALA A 76 -2.83 12.72 -0.49
CA ALA A 76 -3.18 13.45 -1.71
C ALA A 76 -2.07 13.40 -2.77
N GLU A 77 -0.81 13.60 -2.36
CA GLU A 77 0.36 13.45 -3.22
C GLU A 77 0.48 12.00 -3.74
N ALA A 78 0.35 11.02 -2.85
CA ALA A 78 0.44 9.61 -3.21
C ALA A 78 -0.64 9.20 -4.22
N VAL A 79 -1.88 9.65 -4.03
CA VAL A 79 -3.00 9.40 -4.94
C VAL A 79 -2.74 10.04 -6.30
N ALA A 80 -2.30 11.30 -6.33
CA ALA A 80 -2.02 12.00 -7.58
C ALA A 80 -0.93 11.31 -8.42
N GLU A 81 0.12 10.80 -7.78
CA GLU A 81 1.25 10.17 -8.47
C GLU A 81 0.95 8.72 -8.89
N THR A 82 0.25 7.96 -8.04
CA THR A 82 0.10 6.51 -8.23
C THR A 82 -1.26 6.08 -8.80
N GLY A 83 -2.27 6.96 -8.66
CA GLY A 83 -3.67 6.65 -8.92
C GLY A 83 -4.22 5.61 -7.94
N ALA A 84 -3.78 5.64 -6.68
CA ALA A 84 -4.28 4.76 -5.64
C ALA A 84 -5.80 4.88 -5.47
N THR A 85 -6.45 3.75 -5.22
CA THR A 85 -7.92 3.63 -5.09
C THR A 85 -8.34 3.07 -3.74
N ALA A 86 -7.40 2.49 -2.98
CA ALA A 86 -7.63 2.01 -1.62
C ALA A 86 -6.47 2.37 -0.70
N SER A 87 -6.73 2.46 0.60
CA SER A 87 -5.70 2.69 1.62
C SER A 87 -5.85 1.77 2.83
N VAL A 88 -4.74 1.21 3.29
CA VAL A 88 -4.66 0.48 4.56
C VAL A 88 -3.94 1.32 5.61
N VAL A 89 -4.53 1.42 6.80
CA VAL A 89 -4.04 2.26 7.91
C VAL A 89 -3.31 1.41 8.95
N PHE A 90 -1.99 1.60 9.05
CA PHE A 90 -1.11 1.00 10.05
C PHE A 90 -0.41 2.07 10.93
N VAL A 91 -1.08 3.19 11.16
CA VAL A 91 -0.60 4.24 12.07
C VAL A 91 -0.94 3.92 13.54
N PRO A 92 -0.17 4.43 14.52
CA PRO A 92 -0.54 4.33 15.93
C PRO A 92 -1.94 4.92 16.23
N PRO A 93 -2.66 4.39 17.24
CA PRO A 93 -4.04 4.81 17.53
C PRO A 93 -4.28 6.32 17.65
N PRO A 94 -3.39 7.13 18.27
CA PRO A 94 -3.59 8.59 18.36
C PRO A 94 -3.69 9.30 17.01
N PHE A 95 -3.18 8.71 15.94
CA PHE A 95 -3.14 9.31 14.59
C PHE A 95 -4.16 8.68 13.62
N ALA A 96 -4.89 7.64 14.06
CA ALA A 96 -5.75 6.86 13.18
C ALA A 96 -6.91 7.69 12.60
N ALA A 97 -7.55 8.52 13.42
CA ALA A 97 -8.64 9.38 12.95
C ALA A 97 -8.16 10.37 11.87
N ASP A 98 -7.00 10.98 12.06
CA ASP A 98 -6.41 11.92 11.11
C ASP A 98 -6.06 11.22 9.79
N ALA A 99 -5.40 10.06 9.85
CA ALA A 99 -5.07 9.25 8.68
C ALA A 99 -6.31 8.81 7.87
N ILE A 100 -7.39 8.41 8.55
CA ILE A 100 -8.65 8.05 7.88
C ILE A 100 -9.24 9.26 7.17
N MET A 101 -9.28 10.42 7.85
CA MET A 101 -9.80 11.65 7.28
C MET A 101 -8.93 12.16 6.11
N GLU A 102 -7.62 12.00 6.19
CA GLU A 102 -6.68 12.34 5.12
C GLU A 102 -6.95 11.51 3.86
N ALA A 103 -7.15 10.19 4.00
CA ALA A 103 -7.50 9.32 2.88
C ALA A 103 -8.84 9.67 2.25
N ALA A 104 -9.86 9.90 3.07
CA ALA A 104 -11.18 10.31 2.58
C ALA A 104 -11.11 11.66 1.84
N ALA A 105 -10.36 12.64 2.37
CA ALA A 105 -10.17 13.94 1.74
C ALA A 105 -9.38 13.86 0.43
N ALA A 106 -8.47 12.90 0.30
CA ALA A 106 -7.70 12.62 -0.91
C ALA A 106 -8.50 11.88 -2.00
N GLY A 107 -9.75 11.48 -1.73
CA GLY A 107 -10.61 10.79 -2.69
C GLY A 107 -10.32 9.30 -2.82
N VAL A 108 -9.66 8.69 -1.83
CA VAL A 108 -9.53 7.24 -1.74
C VAL A 108 -10.92 6.64 -1.50
N GLU A 109 -11.35 5.73 -2.37
CA GLU A 109 -12.70 5.16 -2.34
C GLU A 109 -12.91 4.14 -1.21
N LEU A 110 -11.82 3.49 -0.78
CA LEU A 110 -11.83 2.35 0.16
C LEU A 110 -10.73 2.43 1.22
#